data_AF-A0A7X9AU46-F1
#
_entry.id   AF-A0A7X9AU46-F1
#
_cell.length_a   1.000
_cell.length_b   1.000
_cell.length_c   1.000
_cell.angle_alpha   90.00
_cell.angle_beta   90.00
_cell.angle_gamma   90.00
#
_symmetry.space_group_name_H-M   'P 1'
#
loop_
_entity.id
_entity.type
_entity.pdbx_description
1 polymer ?
#
loop_
_entity_poly.entity_id
_entity_poly.type
_entity_poly.pdbx_seq_one_letter_code
_entity_poly.pdbx_strand_id
1 'polypeptide(L)'
;MAKKSVSQQDDTLGEAAADKKAKRKANKASKSPAISVEDDIMSRVVELCQELRWRDAVLLCRKAQAKAAEENREELAFSLSLALPKLEWSLRRQIAAVFIQEAKAMLKKEYLLDVGQ
;
A
#
# COMPACT_ATOMS: atom_id res chain seq x y z
N MET A 1 -45.83 45.15 -15.99
CA MET A 1 -46.86 44.21 -16.48
C MET A 1 -46.60 43.93 -17.96
N ALA A 2 -46.43 42.65 -18.32
CA ALA A 2 -46.55 42.00 -19.65
C ALA A 2 -45.66 40.74 -19.60
N LYS A 3 -46.12 39.62 -19.01
CA LYS A 3 -46.85 38.48 -19.65
C LYS A 3 -46.01 37.82 -20.76
N LYS A 4 -45.46 36.61 -20.48
CA LYS A 4 -45.99 35.28 -20.94
C LYS A 4 -45.22 34.89 -22.23
N SER A 5 -44.74 33.68 -22.54
CA SER A 5 -44.99 32.26 -22.21
C SER A 5 -43.82 31.46 -22.84
N VAL A 6 -43.24 30.45 -22.18
CA VAL A 6 -43.48 28.98 -22.35
C VAL A 6 -43.23 28.42 -23.76
N SER A 7 -42.28 27.47 -23.84
CA SER A 7 -42.29 26.14 -24.51
C SER A 7 -40.82 25.73 -24.75
N GLN A 8 -40.19 24.82 -24.00
CA GLN A 8 -40.33 23.35 -23.95
C GLN A 8 -40.29 22.66 -25.32
N GLN A 9 -39.25 21.84 -25.53
CA GLN A 9 -39.10 20.63 -26.36
C GLN A 9 -37.62 20.49 -26.76
N ASP A 10 -37.02 19.31 -26.93
CA ASP A 10 -37.22 17.95 -26.43
C ASP A 10 -35.95 17.20 -26.85
N ASP A 11 -35.76 16.03 -26.26
CA ASP A 11 -34.66 15.09 -26.48
C ASP A 11 -34.16 14.93 -27.93
N THR A 12 -32.83 14.84 -28.10
CA THR A 12 -32.26 13.96 -29.13
C THR A 12 -30.89 13.41 -28.69
N LEU A 13 -30.87 12.08 -28.69
CA LEU A 13 -29.78 11.15 -28.52
C LEU A 13 -28.57 11.43 -29.42
N GLY A 14 -27.41 11.02 -28.92
CA GLY A 14 -26.41 10.37 -29.76
C GLY A 14 -25.39 11.29 -30.41
N GLU A 15 -24.12 11.02 -30.09
CA GLU A 15 -23.14 10.52 -31.06
C GLU A 15 -21.73 11.06 -30.77
N ALA A 16 -20.78 10.16 -30.95
CA ALA A 16 -19.38 10.28 -30.60
C ALA A 16 -18.67 11.42 -31.35
N ALA A 17 -17.78 12.11 -30.66
CA ALA A 17 -16.70 12.87 -31.29
C ALA A 17 -15.43 12.78 -30.43
N ALA A 18 -14.66 11.72 -30.68
CA ALA A 18 -13.27 11.65 -30.28
C ALA A 18 -12.46 12.58 -31.19
N ASP A 19 -12.13 13.79 -30.71
CA ASP A 19 -11.29 14.72 -31.46
C ASP A 19 -10.18 15.33 -30.58
N LYS A 20 -8.96 14.87 -30.88
CA LYS A 20 -7.78 15.73 -31.12
C LYS A 20 -7.53 16.86 -30.14
N LYS A 21 -6.87 16.57 -29.01
CA LYS A 21 -5.96 17.53 -28.34
C LYS A 21 -4.67 16.86 -27.87
N ALA A 22 -3.91 16.33 -28.82
CA ALA A 22 -2.46 16.31 -28.69
C ALA A 22 -1.92 17.76 -28.85
N LYS A 23 -0.76 18.02 -28.23
CA LYS A 23 0.01 19.27 -28.21
C LYS A 23 -0.47 20.37 -27.26
N ARG A 24 -0.03 20.25 -26.00
CA ARG A 24 0.80 21.29 -25.33
C ARG A 24 1.23 20.80 -23.96
N LYS A 25 2.49 20.34 -23.87
CA LYS A 25 3.50 20.65 -22.83
C LYS A 25 4.58 19.58 -22.81
N ALA A 26 5.39 19.58 -23.87
CA ALA A 26 6.81 19.29 -23.73
C ALA A 26 7.43 20.47 -22.97
N ASN A 27 7.61 20.33 -21.65
CA ASN A 27 8.66 20.97 -20.85
C ASN A 27 8.40 20.73 -19.36
N LYS A 28 8.74 19.52 -18.88
CA LYS A 28 9.27 19.32 -17.52
C LYS A 28 9.91 17.94 -17.36
N ALA A 29 10.73 17.54 -18.33
CA ALA A 29 11.56 16.35 -18.22
C ALA A 29 13.02 16.78 -17.97
N SER A 30 13.25 17.46 -16.85
CA SER A 30 14.58 17.77 -16.34
C SER A 30 14.52 17.97 -14.82
N LYS A 31 14.13 16.92 -14.13
CA LYS A 31 14.51 16.66 -12.76
C LYS A 31 14.57 15.14 -12.63
N SER A 32 15.73 14.58 -12.93
CA SER A 32 16.16 13.38 -12.23
C SER A 32 15.99 13.71 -10.74
N PRO A 33 15.08 13.04 -10.00
CA PRO A 33 15.11 13.20 -8.56
C PRO A 33 16.47 12.64 -8.15
N ALA A 34 17.24 13.45 -7.43
CA ALA A 34 18.31 12.91 -6.61
C ALA A 34 17.67 11.78 -5.81
N ILE A 35 18.10 10.55 -6.06
CA ILE A 35 17.71 9.38 -5.27
C ILE A 35 18.22 9.72 -3.87
N SER A 36 17.34 10.30 -3.04
CA SER A 36 17.69 10.58 -1.66
C SER A 36 17.73 9.23 -0.96
N VAL A 37 18.66 9.06 -0.04
CA VAL A 37 18.84 7.81 0.72
C VAL A 37 17.55 7.38 1.46
N GLU A 38 16.56 8.28 1.58
CA GLU A 38 15.19 7.98 2.03
C GLU A 38 14.44 7.01 1.11
N ASP A 39 14.58 7.15 -0.22
CA ASP A 39 13.94 6.27 -1.20
C ASP A 39 14.45 4.84 -1.07
N ASP A 40 15.73 4.65 -0.70
CA ASP A 40 16.33 3.33 -0.53
C ASP A 40 15.73 2.55 0.64
N ILE A 41 15.47 3.21 1.78
CA ILE A 41 14.95 2.53 2.97
C ILE A 41 13.50 2.10 2.73
N MET A 42 12.65 3.00 2.24
CA MET A 42 11.24 2.69 2.00
C MET A 42 11.08 1.64 0.89
N SER A 43 11.89 1.72 -0.17
CA SER A 43 11.95 0.70 -1.21
C SER A 43 12.36 -0.66 -0.64
N ARG A 44 13.38 -0.69 0.23
CA ARG A 44 13.81 -1.93 0.88
C ARG A 44 12.75 -2.52 1.81
N VAL A 45 12.01 -1.69 2.54
CA VAL A 45 10.86 -2.14 3.34
C VAL A 45 9.79 -2.77 2.44
N VAL A 46 9.51 -2.18 1.28
CA VAL A 46 8.55 -2.71 0.31
C VAL A 46 8.99 -4.05 -0.26
N GLU A 47 10.27 -4.19 -0.64
CA GLU A 47 10.85 -5.47 -1.09
C GLU A 47 10.66 -6.58 -0.05
N LEU A 48 10.99 -6.30 1.22
CA LEU A 48 10.82 -7.27 2.31
C LEU A 48 9.35 -7.66 2.50
N CYS A 49 8.41 -6.75 2.27
CA CYS A 49 6.98 -7.06 2.31
C CYS A 49 6.57 -7.97 1.14
N GLN A 50 7.09 -7.73 -0.07
CA GLN A 50 6.84 -8.58 -1.24
C GLN A 50 7.40 -9.99 -1.04
N GLU A 51 8.53 -10.11 -0.34
CA GLU A 51 9.15 -11.39 0.04
C GLU A 51 8.45 -12.07 1.26
N LEU A 52 7.36 -11.50 1.80
CA LEU A 52 6.69 -11.98 3.03
C LEU A 52 7.58 -12.02 4.27
N ARG A 53 8.67 -11.25 4.28
CA ARG A 53 9.63 -11.13 5.38
C ARG A 53 9.22 -10.03 6.35
N TRP A 54 8.01 -10.17 6.90
CA TRP A 54 7.39 -9.15 7.75
C TRP A 54 8.21 -8.82 9.00
N ARG A 55 8.91 -9.80 9.59
CA ARG A 55 9.81 -9.55 10.73
C ARG A 55 10.95 -8.59 10.37
N ASP A 56 11.61 -8.84 9.24
CA ASP A 56 12.74 -8.03 8.79
C ASP A 56 12.26 -6.63 8.39
N ALA A 57 11.11 -6.52 7.74
CA ALA A 57 10.49 -5.24 7.40
C ALA A 57 10.20 -4.39 8.66
N VAL A 58 9.62 -5.00 9.71
CA VAL A 58 9.36 -4.31 10.99
C VAL A 58 10.67 -3.86 11.64
N LEU A 59 11.68 -4.73 11.70
CA LEU A 59 12.97 -4.38 12.31
C LEU A 59 13.68 -3.25 11.56
N LEU A 60 13.69 -3.31 10.23
CA LEU A 60 14.25 -2.26 9.39
C LEU A 60 13.52 -0.93 9.61
N CYS A 61 12.18 -0.95 9.60
CA CYS A 61 11.37 0.24 9.79
C CYS A 61 11.60 0.89 11.16
N ARG A 62 11.66 0.10 12.25
CA ARG A 62 11.99 0.62 13.60
C ARG A 62 13.37 1.25 13.67
N LYS A 63 14.39 0.58 13.10
CA LYS A 63 15.77 1.09 13.08
C LYS A 63 15.86 2.38 12.27
N ALA A 64 15.23 2.42 11.11
CA ALA A 64 15.19 3.61 10.26
C ALA A 64 14.44 4.75 10.94
N GLN A 65 13.35 4.48 11.66
CA GLN A 65 12.60 5.50 12.40
C GLN A 65 13.44 6.12 13.50
N ALA A 66 14.12 5.30 14.30
CA ALA A 66 15.03 5.76 15.36
C ALA A 66 16.17 6.61 14.77
N LYS A 67 16.80 6.13 13.70
CA LYS A 67 17.87 6.86 13.01
C LYS A 67 17.37 8.18 12.41
N ALA A 68 16.19 8.20 11.80
CA ALA A 68 15.60 9.42 11.26
C ALA A 68 15.29 10.45 12.36
N ALA A 69 14.88 10.00 13.55
CA ALA A 69 14.68 10.87 14.70
C ALA A 69 16.01 11.46 15.21
N GLU A 70 17.08 10.65 15.28
CA GLU A 70 18.43 11.12 15.65
C GLU A 70 19.01 12.13 14.64
N GLU A 71 18.73 11.91 13.35
CA GLU A 71 19.19 12.77 12.25
C GLU A 71 18.30 14.01 12.01
N ASN A 72 17.30 14.26 12.87
CA ASN A 72 16.29 15.34 12.73
C ASN A 72 15.54 15.32 11.38
N ARG A 73 15.35 14.14 10.79
CA ARG A 73 14.53 13.94 9.59
C ARG A 73 13.09 13.64 9.97
N GLU A 74 12.38 14.68 10.42
CA GLU A 74 11.03 14.56 10.99
C GLU A 74 10.00 13.96 10.03
N GLU A 75 10.02 14.36 8.75
CA GLU A 75 9.10 13.84 7.73
C GLU A 75 9.29 12.33 7.51
N LEU A 76 10.56 11.87 7.45
CA LEU A 76 10.89 10.46 7.32
C LEU A 76 10.48 9.69 8.58
N ALA A 77 10.82 10.19 9.76
CA ALA A 77 10.45 9.55 11.03
C ALA A 77 8.92 9.43 11.16
N PHE A 78 8.18 10.46 10.75
CA PHE A 78 6.72 10.46 10.73
C PHE A 78 6.15 9.44 9.74
N SER A 79 6.62 9.43 8.49
CA SER A 79 6.15 8.46 7.49
C SER A 79 6.40 7.01 7.90
N LEU A 80 7.57 6.71 8.49
CA LEU A 80 7.89 5.40 9.06
C LEU A 80 6.98 5.04 10.23
N SER A 81 6.65 6.02 11.09
CA SER A 81 5.70 5.82 12.21
C SER A 81 4.30 5.43 11.74
N LEU A 82 3.86 5.91 10.57
CA LEU A 82 2.58 5.55 9.96
C LEU A 82 2.61 4.17 9.28
N ALA A 83 3.78 3.76 8.78
CA ALA A 83 3.97 2.45 8.16
C ALA A 83 4.03 1.33 9.20
N LEU A 84 4.65 1.57 10.36
CA LEU A 84 4.94 0.57 11.38
C LEU A 84 3.70 -0.27 11.81
N PRO A 85 2.53 0.32 12.13
CA PRO A 85 1.36 -0.44 12.59
C PRO A 85 0.83 -1.41 11.53
N LYS A 86 0.95 -1.05 10.24
CA LYS A 86 0.52 -1.89 9.12
C LYS A 86 1.43 -3.11 8.98
N LEU A 87 2.75 -2.90 9.11
CA LEU A 87 3.73 -3.98 9.10
C LEU A 87 3.52 -4.95 10.27
N GLU A 88 3.29 -4.41 11.47
CA GLU A 88 3.03 -5.22 12.66
C GLU A 88 1.75 -6.03 12.56
N TRP A 89 0.68 -5.46 11.99
CA TRP A 89 -0.56 -6.18 11.75
C TRP A 89 -0.36 -7.38 10.81
N SER A 90 0.35 -7.17 9.69
CA SER A 90 0.68 -8.25 8.75
C SER A 90 1.54 -9.34 9.41
N LEU A 91 2.53 -8.95 10.22
CA LEU A 91 3.36 -9.89 10.97
C LEU A 91 2.53 -10.74 11.95
N ARG A 92 1.64 -10.12 12.73
CA ARG A 92 0.77 -10.85 13.67
C ARG A 92 -0.11 -11.86 12.94
N ARG A 93 -0.65 -11.49 11.78
CA ARG A 93 -1.44 -12.40 10.94
C ARG A 93 -0.62 -13.57 10.40
N GLN A 94 0.60 -13.31 9.94
CA GLN A 94 1.49 -14.38 9.50
C GLN A 94 1.77 -15.36 10.63
N ILE A 95 2.10 -14.86 11.83
CA ILE A 95 2.36 -15.70 13.01
C ILE A 95 1.12 -16.52 13.38
N ALA A 96 -0.06 -15.90 13.42
CA ALA A 96 -1.31 -16.58 13.72
C ALA A 96 -1.63 -17.67 12.69
N ALA A 97 -1.42 -17.39 11.40
CA ALA A 97 -1.65 -18.36 10.34
C ALA A 97 -0.73 -19.59 10.48
N VAL A 98 0.57 -19.36 10.71
CA VAL A 98 1.54 -20.45 10.95
C VAL A 98 1.16 -21.25 12.20
N PHE A 99 0.81 -20.58 13.29
CA PHE A 99 0.37 -21.25 14.51
C PHE A 99 -0.85 -22.14 14.29
N ILE A 100 -1.88 -21.65 13.59
CA ILE A 100 -3.08 -22.45 13.28
C ILE A 100 -2.73 -23.65 12.39
N GLN A 101 -1.84 -23.48 11.42
CA GLN A 101 -1.41 -24.58 10.55
C GLN A 101 -0.67 -25.67 11.35
N GLU A 102 0.25 -25.27 12.23
CA GLU A 102 0.98 -26.21 13.10
C GLU A 102 0.05 -26.90 14.10
N ALA A 103 -0.89 -26.17 14.71
CA ALA A 103 -1.89 -26.75 15.60
C ALA A 103 -2.76 -27.79 14.87
N LYS A 104 -3.18 -27.50 13.64
CA LYS A 104 -3.91 -28.46 12.79
C LYS A 104 -3.04 -29.68 12.44
N ALA A 105 -1.75 -29.49 12.18
CA ALA A 105 -0.82 -30.57 11.89
C ALA A 105 -0.60 -31.48 13.12
N MET A 106 -0.49 -30.90 14.30
CA MET A 106 -0.39 -31.61 15.58
C MET A 106 -1.64 -32.44 15.85
N LEU A 107 -2.83 -31.84 15.76
CA LEU A 107 -4.09 -32.54 15.95
C LEU A 107 -4.26 -33.70 14.97
N LYS A 108 -3.91 -33.52 13.68
CA LYS A 108 -3.96 -34.63 12.72
C LYS A 108 -3.08 -35.81 13.13
N LYS A 109 -1.90 -35.56 13.69
CA LYS A 109 -1.01 -36.62 14.18
C LYS A 109 -1.62 -37.34 15.39
N GLU A 110 -2.22 -36.59 16.32
CA GLU A 110 -2.89 -37.18 17.50
C GLU A 110 -4.12 -37.99 17.12
N TYR A 111 -4.98 -37.49 16.23
CA TYR A 111 -6.13 -38.25 15.70
C TYR A 111 -5.72 -39.52 14.94
N LEU A 112 -4.54 -39.54 14.31
CA LEU A 112 -3.98 -40.75 13.68
C LEU A 112 -3.46 -41.76 14.72
N LEU A 113 -3.12 -41.32 15.93
CA LEU A 113 -2.67 -42.18 17.02
C LEU A 113 -3.84 -42.75 17.86
N ASP A 114 -4.98 -42.05 17.91
CA ASP A 114 -6.14 -42.40 18.75
C ASP A 114 -7.18 -43.33 18.10
N VAL A 115 -7.01 -43.74 16.83
CA VAL A 115 -7.96 -44.63 16.12
C VAL A 115 -7.52 -46.10 16.03
N GLY A 116 -6.58 -46.51 16.89
CA GLY A 116 -6.07 -47.89 16.96
C GLY A 116 -6.49 -48.65 18.21
N GLN A 117 -7.79 -48.87 18.42
CA GLN A 117 -8.32 -49.93 19.28
C GLN A 117 -9.53 -50.60 18.64
#